data_AF-A0A9Q0L4V3-F1
#
_entry.id   AF-A0A9Q0L4V3-F1
#
_cell.length_a   1.000
_cell.length_b   1.000
_cell.length_c   1.000
_cell.angle_alpha   90.00
_cell.angle_beta   90.00
_cell.angle_gamma   90.00
#
_symmetry.space_group_name_H-M   'P 1'
#
loop_
_entity.id
_entity.type
_entity.pdbx_description
1 polymer ?
#
loop_
_entity_poly.entity_id
_entity_poly.type
_entity_poly.pdbx_seq_one_letter_code
_entity_poly.pdbx_strand_id
1 'polypeptide(L)'
;MQVASKVILLTRDANGFGTAISDALQPKDSSLRRKEISFELSLERYGINDRKASGDAVHFIDNQGLYKMSILILQEYELPLVACAVHEILSSITGENSSIVPTIIVPFFVAANLKCDMANLTINGQRIILCGTQIGPATDFTEAVVARTSKPPSSLQIHNETLACVLQLVRILKLPTVLLIGSTSQRKSSLTTNEEIEVLYEMGEFLGNIANLNFVKDQIHWTPPQESAHVQEPWRALYG
;
A
#
# COMPACT_ATOMS: atom_id res chain seq x y z
N MET A 1 5.86 15.72 8.69
CA MET A 1 5.66 14.55 9.56
C MET A 1 6.97 13.78 9.64
N GLN A 2 7.40 13.35 10.84
CA GLN A 2 8.61 12.54 10.97
C GLN A 2 8.29 11.07 10.66
N VAL A 3 9.04 10.48 9.74
CA VAL A 3 8.92 9.06 9.35
C VAL A 3 10.30 8.43 9.19
N ALA A 4 10.35 7.10 9.12
CA ALA A 4 11.55 6.37 8.75
C ALA A 4 11.97 6.63 7.29
N SER A 5 13.21 6.28 6.95
CA SER A 5 13.70 6.29 5.56
C SER A 5 13.00 5.29 4.65
N LYS A 6 12.27 4.33 5.22
CA LYS A 6 11.43 3.35 4.51
C LYS A 6 10.01 3.43 5.02
N VAL A 7 9.07 3.60 4.10
CA VAL A 7 7.66 3.82 4.41
C VAL A 7 6.80 2.84 3.62
N ILE A 8 5.97 2.04 4.27
CA ILE A 8 4.88 1.32 3.61
C ILE A 8 3.65 2.24 3.62
N LEU A 9 3.06 2.45 2.45
CA LEU A 9 1.88 3.28 2.27
C LEU A 9 0.66 2.39 2.00
N LEU A 10 -0.24 2.33 2.97
CA LEU A 10 -1.48 1.56 2.92
C LEU A 10 -2.68 2.50 2.86
N THR A 11 -3.79 1.99 2.36
CA THR A 11 -5.09 2.65 2.44
C THR A 11 -5.98 1.87 3.40
N ARG A 12 -6.83 2.56 4.15
CA ARG A 12 -7.95 1.96 4.90
C ARG A 12 -9.05 1.62 3.91
N ASP A 13 -8.81 0.60 3.10
CA ASP A 13 -9.75 0.14 2.08
C ASP A 13 -11.00 -0.46 2.73
N ALA A 14 -12.13 -0.41 2.01
CA ALA A 14 -13.39 -1.00 2.45
C ALA A 14 -13.29 -2.49 2.80
N ASN A 15 -12.32 -3.21 2.22
CA ASN A 15 -12.09 -4.61 2.51
C ASN A 15 -11.24 -4.81 3.77
N GLY A 16 -10.60 -3.79 4.35
CA GLY A 16 -9.77 -3.88 5.54
C GLY A 16 -8.38 -4.51 5.32
N PHE A 17 -7.89 -4.58 4.08
CA PHE A 17 -6.62 -5.21 3.74
C PHE A 17 -5.42 -4.45 4.33
N GLY A 18 -5.37 -3.13 4.15
CA GLY A 18 -4.27 -2.31 4.64
C GLY A 18 -4.14 -2.38 6.17
N THR A 19 -5.27 -2.33 6.87
CA THR A 19 -5.29 -2.48 8.34
C THR A 19 -4.83 -3.87 8.77
N ALA A 20 -5.29 -4.94 8.10
CA ALA A 20 -4.89 -6.31 8.42
C ALA A 20 -3.37 -6.53 8.27
N ILE A 21 -2.76 -6.01 7.20
CA ILE A 21 -1.30 -6.08 7.03
C ILE A 21 -0.58 -5.31 8.12
N SER A 22 -1.01 -4.08 8.42
CA SER A 22 -0.37 -3.27 9.45
C SER A 22 -0.43 -3.93 10.83
N ASP A 23 -1.58 -4.51 11.17
CA ASP A 23 -1.79 -5.14 12.47
C ASP A 23 -1.00 -6.43 12.63
N ALA A 24 -0.85 -7.20 11.55
CA ALA A 24 -0.08 -8.45 11.55
C ALA A 24 1.45 -8.22 11.55
N LEU A 25 1.93 -7.03 11.21
CA LEU A 25 3.36 -6.70 11.25
C LEU A 25 3.80 -6.32 12.66
N GLN A 26 4.62 -7.18 13.26
CA GLN A 26 5.15 -7.05 14.61
C GLN A 26 6.66 -6.88 14.63
N PRO A 27 7.21 -6.26 15.70
CA PRO A 27 8.63 -6.29 15.99
C PRO A 27 9.18 -7.72 15.95
N LYS A 28 10.33 -7.89 15.27
CA LYS A 28 10.98 -9.21 15.17
C LYS A 28 11.61 -9.66 16.50
N ASP A 29 12.11 -8.69 17.27
CA ASP A 29 12.73 -8.88 18.57
C ASP A 29 12.37 -7.71 19.50
N SER A 30 12.78 -7.82 20.76
CA SER A 30 12.56 -6.78 21.77
C SER A 30 13.38 -5.50 21.57
N SER A 31 14.22 -5.42 20.53
CA SER A 31 15.00 -4.22 20.22
C SER A 31 14.20 -3.16 19.45
N LEU A 32 13.04 -3.55 18.92
CA LEU A 32 12.12 -2.67 18.21
C LEU A 32 10.85 -2.44 19.02
N ARG A 33 10.48 -1.18 19.18
CA ARG A 33 9.22 -0.75 19.75
C ARG A 33 8.27 -0.33 18.64
N ARG A 34 7.08 -0.95 18.61
CA ARG A 34 5.93 -0.47 17.82
C ARG A 34 5.29 0.73 18.52
N LYS A 35 5.09 1.82 17.79
CA LYS A 35 4.41 3.04 18.27
C LYS A 35 3.39 3.51 17.24
N GLU A 36 2.15 3.68 17.67
CA GLU A 36 1.05 4.15 16.82
C GLU A 36 0.72 5.59 17.14
N ILE A 37 0.48 6.38 16.09
CA ILE A 37 0.17 7.81 16.19
C ILE A 37 -0.80 8.14 15.08
N SER A 38 -1.95 8.74 15.41
CA SER A 38 -2.83 9.33 14.39
C SER A 38 -2.31 10.71 14.00
N PHE A 39 -2.46 11.07 12.72
CA PHE A 39 -2.05 12.37 12.20
C PHE A 39 -3.19 13.07 11.48
N GLU A 40 -3.12 14.40 11.45
CA GLU A 40 -4.00 15.26 10.66
C GLU A 40 -3.17 16.37 10.00
N LEU A 41 -3.44 16.63 8.73
CA LEU A 41 -2.80 17.64 7.89
C LEU A 41 -3.87 18.55 7.30
N SER A 42 -3.62 19.85 7.34
CA SER A 42 -4.53 20.85 6.76
C SER A 42 -4.60 20.68 5.24
N LEU A 43 -5.81 20.84 4.68
CA LEU A 43 -6.05 20.91 3.23
C LEU A 43 -6.38 22.34 2.77
N GLU A 44 -6.22 23.33 3.66
CA GLU A 44 -6.59 24.73 3.40
C GLU A 44 -5.85 25.33 2.20
N ARG A 45 -4.64 24.82 1.89
CA ARG A 45 -3.89 25.25 0.69
C ARG A 45 -4.62 24.97 -0.63
N TYR A 46 -5.59 24.06 -0.61
CA TYR A 46 -6.47 23.73 -1.74
C TYR A 46 -7.84 24.39 -1.64
N GLY A 47 -8.06 25.27 -0.65
CA GLY A 47 -9.35 25.88 -0.37
C GLY A 47 -10.34 24.96 0.37
N ILE A 48 -9.85 23.87 0.97
CA ILE A 48 -10.66 22.87 1.69
C ILE A 48 -10.46 23.09 3.19
N ASN A 49 -11.46 23.65 3.87
CA ASN A 49 -11.35 24.07 5.27
C ASN A 49 -12.14 23.16 6.23
N ASP A 50 -13.10 22.39 5.72
CA ASP A 50 -13.99 21.51 6.47
C ASP A 50 -13.46 20.08 6.60
N ARG A 51 -12.40 19.73 5.87
CA ARG A 51 -11.77 18.40 5.86
C ARG A 51 -10.26 18.48 5.99
N LYS A 52 -9.67 17.41 6.51
CA LYS A 52 -8.22 17.25 6.69
C LYS A 52 -7.74 15.95 6.06
N ALA A 53 -6.46 15.92 5.69
CA ALA A 53 -5.76 14.68 5.39
C ALA A 53 -5.40 13.99 6.72
N SER A 54 -5.89 12.80 6.95
CA SER A 54 -5.81 12.07 8.21
C SER A 54 -5.52 10.60 7.97
N GLY A 55 -4.99 9.98 8.99
CA GLY A 55 -4.63 8.57 8.96
C GLY A 55 -3.83 8.20 10.21
N ASP A 56 -3.34 6.96 10.18
CA ASP A 56 -2.55 6.41 11.27
C ASP A 56 -1.14 6.11 10.79
N ALA A 57 -0.18 6.36 11.66
CA ALA A 57 1.22 6.05 11.45
C ALA A 57 1.67 5.02 12.49
N VAL A 58 2.16 3.87 12.01
CA VAL A 58 2.79 2.85 12.84
C VAL A 58 4.29 2.91 12.63
N HIS A 59 5.03 3.25 13.68
CA HIS A 59 6.48 3.35 13.65
C HIS A 59 7.12 2.16 14.36
N PHE A 60 8.18 1.63 13.77
CA PHE A 60 9.07 0.67 14.39
C PHE A 60 10.38 1.38 14.73
N ILE A 61 10.57 1.63 16.02
CA ILE A 61 11.63 2.48 16.58
C ILE A 61 12.61 1.60 17.32
N ASP A 62 13.91 1.76 17.08
CA ASP A 62 14.92 1.00 17.81
C ASP A 62 15.17 1.55 19.24
N ASN A 63 15.96 0.83 20.02
CA ASN A 63 16.36 1.25 21.37
C ASN A 63 17.10 2.60 21.43
N GLN A 64 17.60 3.11 20.30
CA GLN A 64 18.26 4.41 20.19
C GLN A 64 17.28 5.54 19.82
N GLY A 65 16.01 5.22 19.62
CA GLY A 65 14.99 6.19 19.20
C GLY A 65 14.96 6.46 17.69
N LEU A 66 15.70 5.69 16.89
CA LEU A 66 15.73 5.84 15.43
C LEU A 66 14.59 5.06 14.77
N TYR A 67 13.91 5.74 13.86
CA TYR A 67 12.83 5.17 13.07
C TYR A 67 13.41 4.24 11.99
N LYS A 68 13.22 2.93 12.15
CA LYS A 68 13.68 1.93 11.17
C LYS A 68 12.70 1.71 10.05
N MET A 69 11.41 1.68 10.39
CA MET A 69 10.32 1.47 9.44
C MET A 69 9.11 2.30 9.88
N SER A 70 8.34 2.79 8.91
CA SER A 70 7.04 3.42 9.18
C SER A 70 5.99 2.85 8.23
N ILE A 71 4.78 2.64 8.74
CA ILE A 71 3.60 2.29 7.97
C ILE A 71 2.65 3.47 8.09
N LEU A 72 2.19 4.00 6.97
CA LEU A 72 1.16 5.03 6.93
C LEU A 72 -0.11 4.41 6.38
N ILE A 73 -1.19 4.49 7.15
CA ILE A 73 -2.51 4.00 6.78
C ILE A 73 -3.38 5.22 6.51
N LEU A 74 -3.66 5.45 5.22
CA LEU A 74 -4.43 6.60 4.77
C LEU A 74 -5.91 6.35 5.00
N GLN A 75 -6.63 7.37 5.44
CA GLN A 75 -8.07 7.31 5.43
C GLN A 75 -8.61 7.23 3.99
N GLU A 76 -9.77 6.62 3.82
CA GLU A 76 -10.43 6.56 2.52
C GLU A 76 -11.02 7.93 2.17
N TYR A 77 -10.73 8.38 0.96
CA TYR A 77 -11.18 9.67 0.42
C TYR A 77 -11.77 9.46 -0.97
N GLU A 78 -12.86 10.16 -1.26
CA GLU A 78 -13.41 10.22 -2.62
C GLU A 78 -12.63 11.23 -3.48
N LEU A 79 -12.77 11.11 -4.80
CA LEU A 79 -12.31 12.14 -5.73
C LEU A 79 -13.13 13.43 -5.57
N PRO A 80 -12.54 14.63 -5.71
CA PRO A 80 -11.11 14.91 -5.96
C PRO A 80 -10.26 15.00 -4.68
N LEU A 81 -10.86 14.82 -3.50
CA LEU A 81 -10.23 15.04 -2.20
C LEU A 81 -9.00 14.13 -1.97
N VAL A 82 -9.05 12.89 -2.46
CA VAL A 82 -7.93 11.94 -2.36
C VAL A 82 -6.63 12.48 -2.96
N ALA A 83 -6.69 13.24 -4.06
CA ALA A 83 -5.49 13.82 -4.67
C ALA A 83 -4.85 14.88 -3.77
N CYS A 84 -5.69 15.72 -3.15
CA CYS A 84 -5.24 16.75 -2.21
C CYS A 84 -4.64 16.10 -0.94
N ALA A 85 -5.32 15.09 -0.39
CA ALA A 85 -4.91 14.40 0.81
C ALA A 85 -3.59 13.63 0.61
N VAL A 86 -3.48 12.84 -0.45
CA VAL A 86 -2.27 12.10 -0.78
C VAL A 86 -1.11 13.04 -1.04
N HIS A 87 -1.34 14.15 -1.76
CA HIS A 87 -0.28 15.12 -2.01
C HIS A 87 0.23 15.74 -0.69
N GLU A 88 -0.66 16.11 0.24
CA GLU A 88 -0.20 16.58 1.55
C GLU A 88 0.59 15.55 2.33
N ILE A 89 0.12 14.31 2.36
CA ILE A 89 0.78 13.25 3.11
C ILE A 89 2.18 13.03 2.53
N LEU A 90 2.30 12.86 1.22
CA LEU A 90 3.59 12.68 0.53
C LEU A 90 4.52 13.89 0.71
N SER A 91 3.98 15.11 0.62
CA SER A 91 4.77 16.34 0.85
C SER A 91 5.24 16.44 2.30
N SER A 92 4.40 16.05 3.25
CA SER A 92 4.72 16.13 4.67
C SER A 92 5.84 15.18 5.10
N ILE A 93 5.97 14.02 4.45
CA ILE A 93 7.01 13.02 4.75
C ILE A 93 8.31 13.26 4.01
N THR A 94 8.27 14.09 2.98
CA THR A 94 9.43 14.50 2.17
C THR A 94 9.99 15.86 2.60
N GLY A 95 9.40 16.44 3.66
CA GLY A 95 9.53 17.86 4.02
C GLY A 95 10.94 18.42 4.03
N GLU A 96 11.02 19.73 3.82
CA GLU A 96 12.21 20.55 3.54
C GLU A 96 13.37 20.42 4.55
N ASN A 97 13.11 19.90 5.75
CA ASN A 97 14.08 19.76 6.84
C ASN A 97 14.63 18.33 7.00
N SER A 98 14.14 17.37 6.21
CA SER A 98 14.69 16.00 6.19
C SER A 98 15.82 15.92 5.17
N SER A 99 17.02 15.54 5.62
CA SER A 99 18.12 15.24 4.68
C SER A 99 17.89 13.94 3.90
N ILE A 100 16.86 13.15 4.25
CA ILE A 100 16.60 11.82 3.69
C ILE A 100 15.22 11.81 3.04
N VAL A 101 15.20 11.57 1.73
CA VAL A 101 13.97 11.29 0.99
C VAL A 101 13.55 9.85 1.29
N PRO A 102 12.34 9.61 1.84
CA PRO A 102 11.90 8.26 2.17
C PRO A 102 11.66 7.43 0.89
N THR A 103 11.99 6.14 0.96
CA THR A 103 11.57 5.15 -0.03
C THR A 103 10.19 4.63 0.33
N ILE A 104 9.28 4.67 -0.64
CA ILE A 104 7.87 4.29 -0.46
C ILE A 104 7.64 2.89 -1.01
N ILE A 105 6.98 2.04 -0.25
CA ILE A 105 6.47 0.74 -0.70
C ILE A 105 4.95 0.85 -0.72
N VAL A 106 4.35 0.65 -1.88
CA VAL A 106 2.91 0.69 -2.09
C VAL A 106 2.44 -0.73 -2.39
N PRO A 107 2.06 -1.53 -1.37
CA PRO A 107 1.43 -2.81 -1.61
C PRO A 107 0.02 -2.61 -2.14
N PHE A 108 -0.35 -3.43 -3.11
CA PHE A 108 -1.65 -3.42 -3.74
C PHE A 108 -2.13 -4.83 -3.98
N PHE A 109 -3.38 -5.06 -3.59
CA PHE A 109 -4.04 -6.33 -3.77
C PHE A 109 -4.98 -6.28 -4.97
N VAL A 110 -4.80 -7.21 -5.91
CA VAL A 110 -5.71 -7.36 -7.05
C VAL A 110 -6.89 -8.22 -6.60
N ALA A 111 -7.94 -7.59 -6.05
CA ALA A 111 -9.21 -8.26 -5.81
C ALA A 111 -9.86 -8.69 -7.13
N ALA A 112 -10.80 -9.63 -7.05
CA ALA A 112 -11.54 -10.24 -8.18
C ALA A 112 -12.00 -9.28 -9.30
N ASN A 113 -12.24 -7.99 -9.02
CA ASN A 113 -12.77 -7.05 -9.99
C ASN A 113 -11.70 -6.34 -10.85
N LEU A 114 -10.42 -6.63 -10.62
CA LEU A 114 -9.32 -6.01 -11.34
C LEU A 114 -8.77 -6.98 -12.39
N LYS A 115 -9.01 -6.66 -13.67
CA LYS A 115 -8.43 -7.39 -14.81
C LYS A 115 -6.92 -7.16 -14.85
N CYS A 116 -6.18 -8.01 -14.16
CA CYS A 116 -4.75 -8.15 -14.36
C CYS A 116 -4.50 -9.39 -15.23
N ASP A 117 -4.23 -9.20 -16.52
CA ASP A 117 -3.83 -10.30 -17.41
C ASP A 117 -2.40 -10.76 -17.09
N MET A 118 -2.25 -11.53 -16.01
CA MET A 118 -1.00 -12.17 -15.57
C MET A 118 -0.70 -13.45 -16.37
N ALA A 119 -1.08 -13.50 -17.66
CA ALA A 119 -1.15 -14.73 -18.44
C ALA A 119 0.17 -15.52 -18.59
N ASN A 120 1.32 -14.90 -18.27
CA ASN A 120 2.66 -15.41 -18.56
C ASN A 120 3.59 -15.53 -17.33
N LEU A 121 3.09 -15.34 -16.10
CA LEU A 121 3.93 -15.27 -14.89
C LEU A 121 3.95 -16.56 -14.08
N THR A 122 3.95 -17.72 -14.74
CA THR A 122 4.22 -19.00 -14.06
C THR A 122 5.72 -19.17 -13.88
N ILE A 123 6.25 -18.64 -12.78
CA ILE A 123 7.59 -18.97 -12.33
C ILE A 123 7.42 -19.99 -11.17
N ASN A 124 7.87 -21.22 -11.40
CA ASN A 124 8.05 -22.29 -10.39
C ASN A 124 6.83 -22.96 -9.75
N GLY A 125 5.64 -22.94 -10.36
CA GLY A 125 4.49 -23.67 -9.81
C GLY A 125 3.94 -23.09 -8.50
N GLN A 126 4.39 -21.88 -8.11
CA GLN A 126 3.78 -21.12 -7.04
C GLN A 126 2.38 -20.65 -7.45
N ARG A 127 1.43 -20.83 -6.54
CA ARG A 127 0.03 -20.43 -6.74
C ARG A 127 -0.16 -18.91 -6.64
N ILE A 128 0.68 -18.25 -5.84
CA ILE A 128 0.68 -16.81 -5.60
C ILE A 128 1.88 -16.18 -6.30
N ILE A 129 1.66 -15.03 -6.94
CA ILE A 129 2.70 -14.26 -7.62
C ILE A 129 2.74 -12.86 -7.02
N LEU A 130 3.91 -12.46 -6.54
CA LEU A 130 4.19 -11.07 -6.17
C LEU A 130 4.93 -10.39 -7.31
N CYS A 131 4.33 -9.35 -7.88
CA CYS A 131 4.95 -8.52 -8.89
C CYS A 131 5.44 -7.20 -8.29
N GLY A 132 6.67 -6.80 -8.61
CA GLY A 132 7.24 -5.54 -8.13
C GLY A 132 7.65 -4.67 -9.31
N THR A 133 7.36 -3.38 -9.22
CA THR A 133 7.90 -2.39 -10.16
C THR A 133 8.36 -1.15 -9.43
N GLN A 134 9.50 -0.64 -9.87
CA GLN A 134 10.05 0.61 -9.36
C GLN A 134 9.46 1.80 -10.12
N ILE A 135 9.18 2.86 -9.38
CA ILE A 135 8.73 4.15 -9.87
C ILE A 135 9.61 5.22 -9.25
N GLY A 136 10.11 6.14 -10.07
CA GLY A 136 11.05 7.18 -9.62
C GLY A 136 12.50 6.66 -9.52
N PRO A 137 13.35 7.38 -8.78
CA PRO A 137 14.78 7.07 -8.66
C PRO A 137 15.05 5.67 -8.11
N ALA A 138 16.06 5.00 -8.65
CA ALA A 138 16.54 3.73 -8.13
C ALA A 138 17.40 3.96 -6.88
N THR A 139 17.25 3.05 -5.93
CA THR A 139 18.09 2.95 -4.74
C THR A 139 18.47 1.48 -4.55
N ASP A 140 19.56 1.21 -3.84
CA ASP A 140 19.96 -0.17 -3.49
C ASP A 140 18.80 -0.96 -2.86
N PHE A 141 17.94 -0.28 -2.10
CA PHE A 141 16.77 -0.90 -1.48
C PHE A 141 15.66 -1.19 -2.50
N THR A 142 15.29 -0.24 -3.38
CA THR A 142 14.23 -0.48 -4.38
C THR A 142 14.63 -1.59 -5.36
N GLU A 143 15.90 -1.63 -5.77
CA GLU A 143 16.43 -2.69 -6.64
C GLU A 143 16.43 -4.05 -5.95
N ALA A 144 16.87 -4.12 -4.69
CA ALA A 144 16.84 -5.36 -3.91
C ALA A 144 15.42 -5.89 -3.69
N VAL A 145 14.43 -5.00 -3.52
CA VAL A 145 13.01 -5.38 -3.42
C VAL A 145 12.52 -5.93 -4.76
N VAL A 146 12.74 -5.23 -5.87
CA VAL A 146 12.28 -5.65 -7.21
C VAL A 146 12.96 -6.96 -7.65
N ALA A 147 14.24 -7.16 -7.33
CA ALA A 147 14.97 -8.39 -7.65
C ALA A 147 14.37 -9.65 -6.99
N ARG A 148 13.61 -9.50 -5.91
CA ARG A 148 12.91 -10.58 -5.21
C ARG A 148 11.46 -10.77 -5.68
N THR A 149 11.03 -10.06 -6.72
CA THR A 149 9.66 -10.09 -7.25
C THR A 149 9.65 -10.40 -8.74
N SER A 150 8.50 -10.82 -9.24
CA SER A 150 8.27 -10.95 -10.68
C SER A 150 8.04 -9.58 -11.32
N LYS A 151 8.39 -9.44 -12.60
CA LYS A 151 8.09 -8.22 -13.35
C LYS A 151 6.59 -8.18 -13.66
N PRO A 152 5.88 -7.05 -13.45
CA PRO A 152 4.48 -6.97 -13.80
C PRO A 152 4.27 -7.04 -15.33
N PRO A 153 3.08 -7.47 -15.77
CA PRO A 153 2.74 -7.48 -17.19
C PRO A 153 2.71 -6.05 -17.74
N SER A 154 3.14 -5.88 -18.99
CA SER A 154 3.15 -4.59 -19.68
C SER A 154 1.75 -4.00 -19.92
N SER A 155 0.71 -4.82 -19.84
CA SER A 155 -0.70 -4.46 -19.99
C SER A 155 -1.43 -4.22 -18.65
N LEU A 156 -0.70 -4.10 -17.53
CA LEU A 156 -1.32 -3.85 -16.22
C LEU A 156 -2.15 -2.55 -16.23
N GLN A 157 -3.46 -2.69 -16.04
CA GLN A 157 -4.38 -1.56 -15.89
C GLN A 157 -4.82 -1.45 -14.43
N ILE A 158 -4.52 -0.32 -13.79
CA ILE A 158 -4.90 -0.03 -12.42
C ILE A 158 -6.19 0.80 -12.46
N HIS A 159 -7.30 0.18 -12.06
CA HIS A 159 -8.62 0.82 -12.01
C HIS A 159 -8.98 1.32 -10.60
N ASN A 160 -8.05 1.21 -9.64
CA ASN A 160 -8.23 1.77 -8.31
C ASN A 160 -7.81 3.25 -8.33
N GLU A 161 -8.77 4.14 -8.13
CA GLU A 161 -8.58 5.60 -8.25
C GLU A 161 -7.59 6.14 -7.22
N THR A 162 -7.66 5.68 -5.96
CA THR A 162 -6.75 6.08 -4.89
C THR A 162 -5.32 5.68 -5.21
N LEU A 163 -5.10 4.44 -5.65
CA LEU A 163 -3.79 3.97 -6.07
C LEU A 163 -3.29 4.76 -7.28
N ALA A 164 -4.13 4.99 -8.29
CA ALA A 164 -3.76 5.80 -9.44
C ALA A 164 -3.30 7.21 -9.02
N CYS A 165 -4.00 7.84 -8.07
CA CYS A 165 -3.62 9.13 -7.51
C CYS A 165 -2.26 9.06 -6.79
N VAL A 166 -2.05 8.05 -5.94
CA VAL A 166 -0.76 7.80 -5.27
C VAL A 166 0.36 7.66 -6.29
N LEU A 167 0.20 6.77 -7.28
CA LEU A 167 1.21 6.49 -8.28
C LEU A 167 1.53 7.71 -9.16
N GLN A 168 0.55 8.54 -9.45
CA GLN A 168 0.77 9.78 -10.20
C GLN A 168 1.52 10.80 -9.36
N LEU A 169 1.18 10.95 -8.08
CA LEU A 169 1.81 11.93 -7.19
C LEU A 169 3.24 11.53 -6.82
N VAL A 170 3.53 10.26 -6.55
CA VAL A 170 4.92 9.83 -6.31
C VAL A 170 5.82 10.04 -7.53
N ARG A 171 5.27 9.96 -8.76
CA ARG A 171 5.99 10.30 -10.00
C ARG A 171 6.28 11.80 -10.10
N ILE A 172 5.27 12.64 -9.84
CA ILE A 172 5.41 14.10 -9.87
C ILE A 172 6.43 14.56 -8.84
N LEU A 173 6.37 13.99 -7.63
CA LEU A 173 7.28 14.28 -6.52
C LEU A 173 8.65 13.56 -6.65
N LYS A 174 8.84 12.73 -7.68
CA LYS A 174 10.07 11.97 -7.96
C LYS A 174 10.55 11.12 -6.77
N LEU A 175 9.61 10.50 -6.06
CA LEU A 175 9.93 9.71 -4.87
C LEU A 175 10.36 8.29 -5.26
N PRO A 176 11.45 7.76 -4.66
CA PRO A 176 11.84 6.38 -4.85
C PRO A 176 10.73 5.48 -4.31
N THR A 177 10.05 4.76 -5.21
CA THR A 177 8.83 4.01 -4.88
C THR A 177 8.88 2.61 -5.48
N VAL A 178 8.41 1.60 -4.73
CA VAL A 178 8.11 0.27 -5.24
C VAL A 178 6.61 0.03 -5.13
N LEU A 179 5.98 -0.24 -6.27
CA LEU A 179 4.64 -0.79 -6.33
C LEU A 179 4.75 -2.32 -6.24
N LEU A 180 4.17 -2.91 -5.20
CA LEU A 180 4.12 -4.34 -4.98
C LEU A 180 2.68 -4.83 -5.21
N ILE A 181 2.50 -5.79 -6.10
CA ILE A 181 1.19 -6.28 -6.54
C ILE A 181 1.09 -7.76 -6.21
N GLY A 182 0.10 -8.12 -5.40
CA GLY A 182 -0.22 -9.53 -5.14
C GLY A 182 -1.35 -10.02 -6.05
N SER A 183 -1.15 -11.17 -6.67
CA SER A 183 -2.20 -11.88 -7.41
C SER A 183 -2.01 -13.40 -7.33
N THR A 184 -2.98 -14.16 -7.83
CA THR A 184 -2.80 -15.59 -8.10
C THR A 184 -2.36 -15.82 -9.54
N SER A 185 -1.80 -17.01 -9.80
CA SER A 185 -1.43 -17.47 -11.14
C SER A 185 -2.61 -18.05 -11.94
N GLN A 186 -3.79 -18.20 -11.32
CA GLN A 186 -4.96 -18.78 -11.99
C GLN A 186 -5.68 -17.75 -12.86
N ARG A 187 -6.04 -18.15 -14.09
CA ARG A 187 -6.82 -17.35 -15.07
C ARG A 187 -8.28 -17.08 -14.67
N LYS A 188 -8.64 -17.26 -13.41
CA LYS A 188 -10.03 -17.05 -12.98
C LYS A 188 -10.27 -15.56 -12.85
N SER A 189 -11.41 -15.12 -13.37
CA SER A 189 -11.85 -13.72 -13.31
C SER A 189 -12.17 -13.26 -11.89
N SER A 190 -12.22 -14.17 -10.91
CA SER A 190 -12.39 -13.85 -9.50
C SER A 190 -11.53 -14.76 -8.63
N LEU A 191 -10.94 -14.17 -7.58
CA LEU A 191 -10.26 -14.89 -6.53
C LEU A 191 -11.29 -15.47 -5.56
N THR A 192 -11.06 -16.69 -5.09
CA THR A 192 -11.79 -17.20 -3.93
C THR A 192 -11.26 -16.54 -2.66
N THR A 193 -12.10 -16.36 -1.63
CA THR A 193 -11.67 -15.81 -0.33
C THR A 193 -10.38 -16.43 0.22
N ASN A 194 -10.22 -17.75 0.08
CA ASN A 194 -9.01 -18.44 0.52
C ASN A 194 -7.76 -18.01 -0.26
N GLU A 195 -7.90 -17.75 -1.56
CA GLU A 195 -6.81 -17.23 -2.40
C GLU A 195 -6.47 -15.78 -2.04
N GLU A 196 -7.46 -14.96 -1.71
CA GLU A 196 -7.22 -13.58 -1.25
C GLU A 196 -6.43 -13.56 0.06
N ILE A 197 -6.77 -14.45 1.00
CA ILE A 197 -6.04 -14.65 2.25
C ILE A 197 -4.61 -15.15 1.99
N GLU A 198 -4.42 -16.11 1.08
CA GLU A 198 -3.08 -16.59 0.70
C GLU A 198 -2.21 -15.47 0.13
N VAL A 199 -2.76 -14.62 -0.75
CA VAL A 199 -2.03 -13.44 -1.27
C VAL A 199 -1.69 -12.46 -0.15
N LEU A 200 -2.61 -12.21 0.79
CA LEU A 200 -2.37 -11.35 1.94
C LEU A 200 -1.22 -11.91 2.79
N TYR A 201 -1.20 -13.22 3.05
CA TYR A 201 -0.11 -13.86 3.79
C TYR A 201 1.24 -13.73 3.10
N GLU A 202 1.32 -14.04 1.81
CA GLU A 202 2.56 -13.91 1.05
C GLU A 202 3.05 -12.46 0.99
N MET A 203 2.14 -11.52 0.81
CA MET A 203 2.48 -10.10 0.79
C MET A 203 2.97 -9.61 2.15
N GLY A 204 2.27 -9.97 3.22
CA GLY A 204 2.67 -9.62 4.58
C GLY A 204 4.01 -10.25 4.98
N GLU A 205 4.24 -11.51 4.62
CA GLU A 205 5.52 -12.19 4.84
C GLU A 205 6.65 -11.53 4.04
N PHE A 206 6.40 -11.14 2.79
CA PHE A 206 7.35 -10.38 1.98
C PHE A 206 7.68 -9.02 2.61
N LEU A 207 6.65 -8.25 3.01
CA LEU A 207 6.79 -6.94 3.65
C LEU A 207 7.55 -7.04 4.99
N GLY A 208 7.22 -8.04 5.81
CA GLY A 208 7.92 -8.33 7.07
C GLY A 208 9.40 -8.58 6.81
N ASN A 209 9.72 -9.43 5.83
CA ASN A 209 11.10 -9.75 5.48
C ASN A 209 11.92 -8.53 5.02
N ILE A 210 11.37 -7.67 4.15
CA ILE A 210 12.09 -6.47 3.68
C ILE A 210 12.22 -5.38 4.75
N ALA A 211 11.28 -5.36 5.72
CA ALA A 211 11.26 -4.43 6.85
C ALA A 211 12.04 -4.96 8.07
N ASN A 212 12.54 -6.21 8.05
CA ASN A 212 13.07 -6.92 9.21
C ASN A 212 12.09 -6.96 10.40
N LEU A 213 10.82 -7.20 10.08
CA LEU A 213 9.70 -7.38 11.01
C LEU A 213 9.20 -8.82 10.92
N ASN A 214 8.44 -9.26 11.92
CA ASN A 214 7.72 -10.51 11.88
C ASN A 214 6.30 -10.27 11.37
N PHE A 215 5.83 -11.12 10.49
CA PHE A 215 4.44 -11.15 10.08
C PHE A 215 3.71 -12.29 10.79
N VAL A 216 2.68 -11.96 11.56
CA VAL A 216 1.95 -12.91 12.41
C VAL A 216 0.62 -13.25 11.75
N LYS A 217 0.56 -14.41 11.08
CA LYS A 217 -0.63 -14.87 10.33
C LYS A 217 -1.89 -14.91 11.21
N ASP A 218 -1.74 -15.30 12.48
CA ASP A 218 -2.85 -15.45 13.43
C ASP A 218 -3.48 -14.11 13.87
N GLN A 219 -2.83 -12.97 13.61
CA GLN A 219 -3.37 -11.64 13.92
C GLN A 219 -4.22 -11.06 12.79
N ILE A 220 -4.42 -11.82 11.71
CA ILE A 220 -5.21 -11.36 10.57
C ILE A 220 -6.68 -11.62 10.86
N HIS A 221 -7.34 -10.57 11.36
CA HIS A 221 -8.80 -10.50 11.45
C HIS A 221 -9.36 -9.87 10.18
N TRP A 222 -9.18 -10.55 9.05
CA TRP A 222 -9.71 -10.11 7.76
C TRP A 222 -10.95 -10.92 7.41
N THR A 223 -12.08 -10.22 7.25
CA THR A 223 -13.33 -10.81 6.77
C THR A 223 -13.61 -10.16 5.41
N PRO A 224 -13.61 -10.90 4.29
CA PRO A 224 -13.95 -10.30 3.01
C PRO A 224 -15.38 -9.74 3.09
N PRO A 225 -15.64 -8.57 2.48
CA PRO A 225 -17.00 -8.09 2.37
C PRO A 225 -17.83 -9.11 1.58
N GLN A 226 -19.03 -9.43 2.08
CA GLN A 226 -20.02 -10.12 1.26
C GLN A 226 -20.30 -9.26 0.03
N GLU A 227 -20.32 -9.87 -1.16
CA GLU A 227 -20.76 -9.20 -2.39
C GLU A 227 -22.13 -8.55 -2.14
N SER A 228 -22.14 -7.24 -1.90
CA SER A 228 -23.39 -6.50 -1.93
C SER A 228 -23.82 -6.46 -3.40
N ALA A 229 -24.76 -7.33 -3.75
CA ALA A 229 -25.46 -7.24 -5.02
C ALA A 229 -25.95 -5.79 -5.22
N HIS A 230 -25.56 -5.21 -6.36
CA HIS A 230 -25.93 -3.88 -6.83
C HIS A 230 -25.16 -2.68 -6.22
N VAL A 231 -23.89 -2.54 -6.61
CA VAL A 231 -23.34 -1.19 -6.81
C VAL A 231 -23.79 -0.75 -8.20
N GLN A 232 -24.86 0.04 -8.25
CA GLN A 232 -25.28 0.72 -9.48
C GLN A 232 -24.15 1.67 -9.89
N GLU A 233 -23.62 1.49 -11.10
CA GLU A 233 -22.49 2.29 -11.58
C GLU A 233 -22.85 3.79 -11.49
N PRO A 234 -22.03 4.63 -10.84
CA PRO A 234 -22.37 6.04 -10.57
C PRO A 234 -22.76 6.83 -11.82
N TRP A 235 -22.19 6.47 -12.98
CA TRP A 235 -22.53 7.10 -14.26
C TRP A 235 -23.96 6.81 -14.73
N ARG A 236 -24.59 5.70 -14.33
CA ARG A 236 -26.00 5.43 -14.66
C ARG A 236 -26.96 6.38 -13.98
N ALA A 237 -26.60 6.92 -12.81
CA ALA A 237 -27.38 7.97 -12.16
C ALA A 237 -27.44 9.28 -12.98
N LEU A 238 -26.49 9.47 -13.92
CA LEU A 238 -26.45 10.65 -14.79
C LEU A 238 -27.31 10.51 -16.05
N TYR A 239 -27.70 9.28 -16.43
CA TYR A 239 -28.40 9.03 -17.69
C TYR A 239 -29.82 8.46 -17.56
N GLY A 240 -30.28 8.18 -16.33
CA GLY A 240 -31.63 7.69 -16.05
C GLY A 240 -31.78 6.18 -16.26
#